data_AF-A0A2C6A5T0-F1
#
_entry.id   AF-A0A2C6A5T0-F1
#
_cell.length_a   1.000
_cell.length_b   1.000
_cell.length_c   1.000
_cell.angle_alpha   90.00
_cell.angle_beta   90.00
_cell.angle_gamma   90.00
#
_symmetry.space_group_name_H-M   'P 1'
#
loop_
_entity.id
_entity.type
_entity.pdbx_description
1 polymer ?
#
loop_
_entity_poly.entity_id
_entity_poly.type
_entity_poly.pdbx_seq_one_letter_code
_entity_poly.pdbx_strand_id
1 'polypeptide(L)'
;MRSEARVHVIRCEKTVAELRDLNRAQQNQQATDKDGLFGIVADSVRKYLNPLPGQKNYVSVLLLDSQWDANAKTIRGHAALGGNSGDLQLAIFGSHCLQSYPACFEEVVPAFVDCTPTDTNWVANDCNDAGSSWEAANIGIGAHLHETGHLFGCPHQETGIMLRDYVVLNRTFVPREAYSTRTKSKGGLALPADECGWHRLDALRFRAHPAFRLPSDPPLSPDESVQVFPTDGGGVTAVASTGISFVEIYGENDDVCHAWIEFPMDSGPVQRQMALHEQDLRSRLADANRKGRVRVSIKSHGGGSLTIDDLKAFTGRESFVKIGSGKVASRSYTLGDSGMDGSKREELVFTSAMKQDRVMSRIIVYHGAAVDGLEFVYDDDTTQLFGKKGGKRGGDVVEFDLRRGEYLSGFVVRAGSWVDGLQVMTSLGRKSAMFGNSHGGSAHTLIPPRGYAICGVSGSCGPWVDGFAVLIKR
;
A
#
# COMPACT_ATOMS: atom_id res chain seq x y z
N MET A 1 -9.83 1.64 30.31
CA MET A 1 -8.90 2.32 29.38
C MET A 1 -8.11 3.33 30.19
N ARG A 2 -6.79 3.43 30.01
CA ARG A 2 -6.05 4.60 30.51
C ARG A 2 -6.44 5.79 29.64
N SER A 3 -6.71 6.93 30.27
CA SER A 3 -7.01 8.21 29.62
C SER A 3 -5.76 8.96 29.13
N GLU A 4 -4.58 8.35 29.27
CA GLU A 4 -3.29 8.96 28.97
C GLU A 4 -2.52 8.12 27.94
N ALA A 5 -1.92 8.81 26.95
CA ALA A 5 -1.03 8.18 26.00
C ALA A 5 0.26 7.71 26.69
N ARG A 6 0.72 6.49 26.38
CA ARG A 6 2.01 6.01 26.85
C ARG A 6 3.11 6.57 25.95
N VAL A 7 3.92 7.48 26.48
CA VAL A 7 5.09 8.02 25.78
C VAL A 7 6.32 7.15 26.09
N HIS A 8 7.08 6.81 25.05
CA HIS A 8 8.34 6.08 25.17
C HIS A 8 9.51 7.04 24.93
N VAL A 9 10.37 7.20 25.93
CA VAL A 9 11.63 7.96 25.79
C VAL A 9 12.74 6.98 25.43
N ILE A 10 13.20 7.05 24.17
CA ILE A 10 14.22 6.13 23.62
C ILE A 10 15.53 6.89 23.47
N ARG A 11 16.58 6.43 24.14
CA ARG A 11 17.91 7.01 24.03
C ARG A 11 18.62 6.47 22.78
N CYS A 12 19.03 7.36 21.89
CA CYS A 12 19.85 7.00 20.74
C CYS A 12 21.30 6.71 21.15
N GLU A 13 21.98 5.81 20.44
CA GLU A 13 23.42 5.54 20.64
C GLU A 13 24.30 6.65 20.06
N LYS A 14 23.77 7.39 19.08
CA LYS A 14 24.45 8.53 18.47
C LYS A 14 24.51 9.70 19.43
N THR A 15 25.62 10.43 19.37
CA THR A 15 25.78 11.70 20.08
C THR A 15 24.96 12.80 19.40
N VAL A 16 24.64 13.86 20.15
CA VAL A 16 23.95 15.05 19.62
C VAL A 16 24.73 15.66 18.44
N ALA A 17 26.07 15.65 18.50
CA ALA A 17 26.91 16.17 17.41
C ALA A 17 26.75 15.34 16.12
N GLU A 18 26.67 14.01 16.22
CA GLU A 18 26.44 13.14 15.07
C GLU A 18 25.02 13.31 14.50
N LEU A 19 24.00 13.48 15.35
CA LEU A 19 22.62 13.70 14.89
C LEU A 19 22.47 15.07 14.22
N ARG A 20 23.21 16.09 14.69
CA ARG A 20 23.19 17.46 14.17
C ARG A 20 24.23 17.74 13.08
N ASP A 21 24.80 16.71 12.48
CA ASP A 21 25.70 16.85 11.33
C ASP A 21 24.94 17.48 10.16
N LEU A 22 25.51 18.55 9.57
CA LEU A 22 24.91 19.22 8.41
C LEU A 22 24.82 18.30 7.19
N ASN A 23 25.65 17.26 7.10
CA ASN A 23 25.57 16.28 6.02
C ASN A 23 24.33 15.37 6.12
N ARG A 24 23.63 15.40 7.26
CA ARG A 24 22.37 14.69 7.50
C ARG A 24 21.14 15.58 7.52
N ALA A 25 21.32 16.90 7.44
CA ALA A 25 20.21 17.83 7.45
C ALA A 25 19.46 17.74 6.11
N GLN A 26 18.19 17.32 6.15
CA GLN A 26 17.35 17.12 4.96
C GLN A 26 17.22 18.40 4.11
N GLN A 27 17.19 19.57 4.76
CA GLN A 27 17.11 20.88 4.13
C GLN A 27 18.42 21.32 3.45
N ASN A 28 19.55 20.70 3.77
CA ASN A 28 20.84 21.04 3.18
C ASN A 28 20.94 20.45 1.77
N GLN A 29 20.98 21.31 0.74
CA GLN A 29 21.08 20.85 -0.65
C GLN A 29 22.36 20.07 -0.95
N GLN A 30 23.47 20.37 -0.25
CA GLN A 30 24.79 19.78 -0.44
C GLN A 30 25.02 18.49 0.35
N ALA A 31 24.10 18.13 1.25
CA ALA A 31 24.22 16.93 2.06
C ALA A 31 24.18 15.66 1.19
N THR A 32 25.08 14.72 1.49
CA THR A 32 25.14 13.40 0.84
C THR A 32 24.45 12.29 1.63
N ASP A 33 24.07 12.54 2.89
CA ASP A 33 23.43 11.58 3.81
C ASP A 33 22.08 12.11 4.36
N LYS A 34 21.26 12.71 3.49
CA LYS A 34 19.99 13.40 3.89
C LYS A 34 18.98 12.50 4.59
N ASP A 35 19.01 11.20 4.29
CA ASP A 35 18.08 10.21 4.85
C ASP A 35 18.68 9.44 6.03
N GLY A 36 19.92 9.75 6.43
CA GLY A 36 20.65 9.01 7.46
C GLY A 36 19.96 8.99 8.82
N LEU A 37 19.20 10.04 9.16
CA LEU A 37 18.43 10.10 10.41
C LEU A 37 17.34 9.02 10.47
N PHE A 38 16.71 8.68 9.35
CA PHE A 38 15.65 7.67 9.32
C PHE A 38 16.16 6.28 9.72
N GLY A 39 17.31 5.88 9.19
CA GLY A 39 17.95 4.61 9.54
C GLY A 39 18.36 4.56 11.02
N ILE A 40 18.98 5.63 11.53
CA ILE A 40 19.41 5.72 12.94
C ILE A 40 18.21 5.59 13.89
N VAL A 41 17.09 6.26 13.58
CA VAL A 41 15.87 6.18 14.39
C VAL A 41 15.25 4.79 14.30
N ALA A 42 15.14 4.22 13.09
CA ALA A 42 14.59 2.89 12.90
C ALA A 42 15.34 1.84 13.72
N ASP A 43 16.67 1.89 13.74
CA ASP A 43 17.51 0.98 14.52
C ASP A 43 17.32 1.17 16.03
N SER A 44 17.26 2.43 16.49
CA SER A 44 17.02 2.76 17.90
C SER A 44 15.65 2.26 18.37
N VAL A 45 14.60 2.46 17.56
CA VAL A 45 13.23 2.02 17.84
C VAL A 45 13.14 0.49 17.85
N ARG A 46 13.73 -0.20 16.86
CA ARG A 46 13.76 -1.67 16.83
C ARG A 46 14.46 -2.25 18.03
N LYS A 47 15.63 -1.72 18.39
CA LYS A 47 16.39 -2.19 19.56
C LYS A 47 15.58 -2.05 20.85
N TYR A 48 14.85 -0.94 20.99
CA TYR A 48 14.07 -0.67 22.19
C TYR A 48 12.77 -1.48 22.27
N LEU A 49 11.99 -1.54 21.18
CA LEU A 49 10.71 -2.26 21.15
C LEU A 49 10.90 -3.77 21.03
N ASN A 50 12.01 -4.22 20.44
CA ASN A 50 12.36 -5.61 20.20
C ASN A 50 11.17 -6.44 19.67
N PRO A 51 10.58 -6.05 18.51
CA PRO A 51 9.39 -6.70 17.99
C PRO A 51 9.68 -8.16 17.60
N LEU A 52 8.68 -9.02 17.74
CA LEU A 52 8.76 -10.39 17.25
C LEU A 52 8.75 -10.41 15.70
N PRO A 53 9.33 -11.45 15.05
CA PRO A 53 9.27 -11.58 13.60
C PRO A 53 7.82 -11.50 13.07
N GLY A 54 7.58 -10.65 12.07
CA GLY A 54 6.25 -10.41 11.49
C GLY A 54 5.34 -9.50 12.32
N GLN A 55 5.79 -9.00 13.47
CA GLN A 55 5.04 -8.03 14.27
C GLN A 55 5.19 -6.63 13.68
N LYS A 56 4.14 -6.17 12.99
CA LYS A 56 4.08 -4.79 12.49
C LYS A 56 3.90 -3.79 13.62
N ASN A 57 4.77 -2.78 13.67
CA ASN A 57 4.70 -1.68 14.62
C ASN A 57 4.53 -0.36 13.89
N TYR A 58 3.67 0.51 14.42
CA TYR A 58 3.44 1.87 13.90
C TYR A 58 3.97 2.84 14.95
N VAL A 59 5.03 3.59 14.62
CA VAL A 59 5.73 4.45 15.57
C VAL A 59 5.95 5.83 14.96
N SER A 60 5.33 6.84 15.56
CA SER A 60 5.60 8.24 15.26
C SER A 60 6.61 8.78 16.27
N VAL A 61 7.70 9.37 15.81
CA VAL A 61 8.89 9.73 16.60
C VAL A 61 9.19 11.21 16.48
N LEU A 62 9.35 11.86 17.64
CA LEU A 62 9.86 13.21 17.73
C LEU A 62 11.33 13.20 18.15
N LEU A 63 12.20 13.79 17.33
CA LEU A 63 13.62 13.98 17.60
C LEU A 63 13.82 15.16 18.53
N LEU A 64 14.06 14.90 19.83
CA LEU A 64 14.10 15.94 20.86
C LEU A 64 15.27 16.92 20.74
N ASP A 65 16.37 16.51 20.11
CA ASP A 65 17.58 17.30 19.96
C ASP A 65 17.63 18.12 18.65
N SER A 66 16.52 18.42 17.97
CA SER A 66 16.57 19.31 16.79
C SER A 66 16.91 20.75 17.18
N GLN A 67 17.73 21.45 16.39
CA GLN A 67 18.12 22.84 16.68
C GLN A 67 18.35 23.67 15.41
N TRP A 68 17.90 24.93 15.43
CA TRP A 68 18.21 25.91 14.39
C TRP A 68 19.68 26.34 14.42
N ASP A 69 20.33 26.31 13.27
CA ASP A 69 21.64 26.93 13.06
C ASP A 69 21.46 28.21 12.23
N ALA A 70 21.57 29.38 12.90
CA ALA A 70 21.42 30.68 12.26
C ALA A 70 22.49 30.99 11.21
N ASN A 71 23.70 30.43 11.35
CA ASN A 71 24.79 30.65 10.39
C ASN A 71 24.57 29.82 9.13
N ALA A 72 24.25 28.53 9.30
CA ALA A 72 23.96 27.63 8.18
C ALA A 72 22.54 27.79 7.62
N LYS A 73 21.68 28.57 8.30
CA LYS A 73 20.25 28.74 8.00
C LYS A 73 19.54 27.40 7.79
N THR A 74 19.83 26.43 8.65
CA THR A 74 19.39 25.05 8.51
C THR A 74 18.98 24.50 9.87
N ILE A 75 17.89 23.73 9.92
CA ILE A 75 17.52 22.98 11.12
C ILE A 75 18.36 21.69 11.16
N ARG A 76 19.18 21.54 12.20
CA ARG A 76 20.03 20.37 12.44
C ARG A 76 19.30 19.34 13.29
N GLY A 77 19.60 18.06 13.11
CA GLY A 77 18.95 16.98 13.87
C GLY A 77 17.45 16.87 13.59
N HIS A 78 17.02 17.28 12.40
CA HIS A 78 15.64 17.25 11.93
C HIS A 78 15.59 16.55 10.57
N ALA A 79 14.59 15.70 10.43
CA ALA A 79 14.07 15.23 9.16
C ALA A 79 12.54 15.09 9.32
N ALA A 80 11.81 15.36 8.25
CA ALA A 80 10.39 15.05 8.11
C ALA A 80 10.30 13.93 7.07
N LEU A 81 10.12 12.70 7.56
CA LEU A 81 10.05 11.51 6.72
C LEU A 81 9.10 10.48 7.35
N GLY A 82 8.19 9.97 6.53
CA GLY A 82 7.29 8.87 6.86
C GLY A 82 7.39 7.74 5.84
N GLY A 83 7.30 6.50 6.32
CA GLY A 83 7.38 5.33 5.46
C GLY A 83 7.53 4.04 6.26
N ASN A 84 8.32 3.12 5.72
CA ASN A 84 8.53 1.82 6.35
C ASN A 84 9.98 1.36 6.27
N SER A 85 10.33 0.46 7.17
CA SER A 85 11.58 -0.30 7.14
C SER A 85 11.27 -1.71 7.64
N GLY A 86 10.99 -2.62 6.70
CA GLY A 86 10.44 -3.94 7.01
C GLY A 86 9.08 -3.83 7.71
N ASP A 87 8.93 -4.52 8.85
CA ASP A 87 7.69 -4.50 9.65
C ASP A 87 7.50 -3.21 10.49
N LEU A 88 8.51 -2.33 10.55
CA LEU A 88 8.41 -1.05 11.26
C LEU A 88 7.87 0.03 10.31
N GLN A 89 6.65 0.52 10.58
CA GLN A 89 6.11 1.72 9.98
C GLN A 89 6.50 2.92 10.84
N LEU A 90 7.22 3.88 10.26
CA LEU A 90 7.93 4.92 10.99
C LEU A 90 7.64 6.29 10.40
N ALA A 91 7.33 7.25 11.26
CA ALA A 91 7.31 8.67 10.97
C ALA A 91 8.30 9.36 11.90
N ILE A 92 9.15 10.24 11.38
CA ILE A 92 10.09 11.02 12.17
C ILE A 92 9.86 12.51 11.92
N PHE A 93 9.96 13.30 12.98
CA PHE A 93 9.89 14.75 12.90
C PHE A 93 10.82 15.40 13.94
N GLY A 94 11.20 16.66 13.70
CA GLY A 94 12.11 17.40 14.59
C GLY A 94 11.39 18.17 15.69
N SER A 95 12.04 18.36 16.84
CA SER A 95 11.49 19.12 17.96
C SER A 95 11.56 20.65 17.81
N HIS A 96 12.08 21.18 16.70
CA HIS A 96 12.39 22.61 16.54
C HIS A 96 11.17 23.52 16.66
N CYS A 97 9.96 23.02 16.39
CA CYS A 97 8.71 23.76 16.56
C CYS A 97 8.08 23.63 17.96
N LEU A 98 8.58 22.75 18.83
CA LEU A 98 7.94 22.47 20.14
C LEU A 98 7.77 23.71 21.02
N GLN A 99 8.65 24.71 20.86
CA GLN A 99 8.58 25.97 21.60
C GLN A 99 7.25 26.74 21.38
N SER A 100 6.54 26.43 20.28
CA SER A 100 5.24 27.03 19.94
C SER A 100 4.03 26.13 20.24
N TYR A 101 4.26 24.89 20.68
CA TYR A 101 3.17 23.95 20.91
C TYR A 101 2.46 24.27 22.24
N PRO A 102 1.15 23.96 22.35
CA PRO A 102 0.49 23.99 23.64
C PRO A 102 1.10 22.94 24.58
N ALA A 103 1.48 23.33 25.80
CA ALA A 103 2.03 22.40 26.80
C ALA A 103 0.92 21.59 27.50
N CYS A 104 -0.32 22.09 27.48
CA CYS A 104 -1.52 21.44 27.99
C CYS A 104 -2.76 21.77 27.15
N PHE A 105 -3.89 21.14 27.46
CA PHE A 105 -5.12 21.31 26.69
C PHE A 105 -5.67 22.75 26.75
N GLU A 106 -5.51 23.42 27.91
CA GLU A 106 -5.92 24.80 28.15
C GLU A 106 -5.14 25.81 27.29
N GLU A 107 -3.94 25.45 26.84
CA GLU A 107 -3.07 26.29 26.02
C GLU A 107 -3.31 26.15 24.51
N VAL A 108 -4.17 25.22 24.06
CA VAL A 108 -4.44 25.00 22.63
C VAL A 108 -4.88 26.30 21.95
N VAL A 109 -5.87 27.01 22.51
CA VAL A 109 -6.33 28.28 21.93
C VAL A 109 -5.26 29.37 22.04
N PRO A 110 -4.66 29.65 23.23
CA PRO A 110 -3.55 30.60 23.35
C PRO A 110 -2.40 30.39 22.34
N ALA A 111 -1.94 29.14 22.16
CA ALA A 111 -0.86 28.82 21.22
C ALA A 111 -1.24 29.16 19.77
N PHE A 112 -2.49 28.88 19.39
CA PHE A 112 -3.00 29.13 18.03
C PHE A 112 -3.41 30.59 17.75
N VAL A 113 -3.24 31.50 18.71
CA VAL A 113 -3.45 32.94 18.52
C VAL A 113 -2.24 33.79 18.93
N ASP A 114 -1.11 33.15 19.28
CA ASP A 114 0.11 33.85 19.67
C ASP A 114 0.83 34.43 18.45
N CYS A 115 0.71 35.74 18.29
CA CYS A 115 1.35 36.53 17.23
C CYS A 115 2.81 36.90 17.52
N THR A 116 3.45 36.34 18.55
CA THR A 116 4.87 36.63 18.85
C THR A 116 5.72 36.36 17.61
N PRO A 117 6.43 37.38 17.06
CA PRO A 117 7.20 37.22 15.84
C PRO A 117 8.36 36.25 16.00
N THR A 118 8.63 35.47 14.95
CA THR A 118 9.75 34.53 14.91
C THR A 118 11.07 35.30 14.80
N ASP A 119 11.94 35.15 15.81
CA ASP A 119 13.31 35.67 15.78
C ASP A 119 14.26 34.63 15.17
N THR A 120 14.67 34.86 13.92
CA THR A 120 15.54 33.95 13.16
C THR A 120 16.99 33.91 13.64
N ASN A 121 17.34 34.69 14.66
CA ASN A 121 18.58 34.49 15.40
C ASN A 121 18.53 33.24 16.30
N TRP A 122 17.34 32.77 16.68
CA TRP A 122 17.16 31.68 17.65
C TRP A 122 16.35 30.51 17.12
N VAL A 123 15.34 30.76 16.30
CA VAL A 123 14.41 29.73 15.81
C VAL A 123 14.19 29.83 14.30
N ALA A 124 13.81 28.72 13.66
CA ALA A 124 13.58 28.69 12.23
C ALA A 124 12.23 29.30 11.84
N ASN A 125 12.20 30.13 10.80
CA ASN A 125 10.98 30.39 10.03
C ASN A 125 10.85 29.29 8.96
N ASP A 126 10.43 28.11 9.40
CA ASP A 126 10.43 26.90 8.58
C ASP A 126 9.54 27.06 7.33
N CYS A 127 10.09 26.69 6.18
CA CYS A 127 9.52 26.92 4.85
C CYS A 127 9.03 28.35 4.57
N ASN A 128 9.48 29.35 5.34
CA ASN A 128 8.98 30.73 5.31
C ASN A 128 7.48 30.88 5.66
N ASP A 129 6.89 29.88 6.32
CA ASP A 129 5.47 29.83 6.68
C ASP A 129 5.23 29.87 8.20
N ALA A 130 6.29 30.09 8.99
CA ALA A 130 6.32 30.10 10.46
C ALA A 130 6.86 31.43 11.00
N GLY A 131 6.34 32.57 10.51
CA GLY A 131 6.82 33.91 10.89
C GLY A 131 6.29 34.43 12.23
N SER A 132 5.38 33.70 12.86
CA SER A 132 4.90 33.92 14.24
C SER A 132 4.69 32.60 14.97
N SER A 133 4.50 32.65 16.29
CA SER A 133 4.38 31.45 17.13
C SER A 133 3.19 30.56 16.74
N TRP A 134 2.00 31.12 16.47
CA TRP A 134 0.87 30.30 16.01
C TRP A 134 1.11 29.66 14.64
N GLU A 135 1.82 30.36 13.74
CA GLU A 135 2.19 29.82 12.43
C GLU A 135 3.22 28.69 12.58
N ALA A 136 4.17 28.81 13.51
CA ALA A 136 5.12 27.75 13.85
C ALA A 136 4.42 26.51 14.47
N ALA A 137 3.38 26.71 15.28
CA ALA A 137 2.57 25.63 15.83
C ALA A 137 1.83 24.86 14.72
N ASN A 138 1.21 25.58 13.78
CA ASN A 138 0.57 25.00 12.59
C ASN A 138 1.55 24.15 11.77
N ILE A 139 2.71 24.71 11.43
CA ILE A 139 3.73 24.01 10.63
C ILE A 139 4.25 22.78 11.36
N GLY A 140 4.63 22.91 12.64
CA GLY A 140 5.19 21.78 13.37
C GLY A 140 4.19 20.64 13.54
N ILE A 141 2.99 20.93 14.08
CA ILE A 141 1.99 19.88 14.37
C ILE A 141 1.53 19.27 13.03
N GLY A 142 1.26 20.12 12.05
CA GLY A 142 0.79 19.74 10.73
C GLY A 142 1.76 18.87 9.95
N ALA A 143 3.03 19.27 9.87
CA ALA A 143 4.06 18.50 9.17
C ALA A 143 4.32 17.15 9.88
N HIS A 144 4.29 17.11 11.21
CA HIS A 144 4.40 15.84 11.91
C HIS A 144 3.18 14.92 11.66
N LEU A 145 1.97 15.49 11.56
CA LEU A 145 0.77 14.75 11.14
C LEU A 145 0.89 14.24 9.70
N HIS A 146 1.49 15.01 8.78
CA HIS A 146 1.77 14.59 7.40
C HIS A 146 2.65 13.34 7.36
N GLU A 147 3.78 13.34 8.09
CA GLU A 147 4.64 12.15 8.17
C GLU A 147 3.93 10.96 8.82
N THR A 148 3.09 11.24 9.82
CA THR A 148 2.24 10.21 10.45
C THR A 148 1.20 9.64 9.46
N GLY A 149 0.71 10.46 8.52
CA GLY A 149 -0.13 10.02 7.41
C GLY A 149 0.58 9.02 6.50
N HIS A 150 1.84 9.30 6.11
CA HIS A 150 2.67 8.35 5.37
C HIS A 150 2.89 7.03 6.12
N LEU A 151 3.10 7.09 7.44
CA LEU A 151 3.18 5.90 8.31
C LEU A 151 1.91 5.05 8.25
N PHE A 152 0.73 5.66 8.02
CA PHE A 152 -0.55 4.94 7.83
C PHE A 152 -0.86 4.60 6.36
N GLY A 153 0.07 4.85 5.44
CA GLY A 153 -0.07 4.51 4.01
C GLY A 153 -0.82 5.55 3.17
N CYS A 154 -0.94 6.79 3.66
CA CYS A 154 -1.44 7.91 2.86
C CYS A 154 -0.35 8.41 1.89
N PRO A 155 -0.63 8.51 0.58
CA PRO A 155 0.23 9.23 -0.35
C PRO A 155 -0.01 10.74 -0.25
N HIS A 156 0.77 11.53 -0.99
CA HIS A 156 0.39 12.92 -1.23
C HIS A 156 -0.98 13.03 -1.90
N GLN A 157 -1.69 14.12 -1.63
CA GLN A 157 -3.03 14.40 -2.12
C GLN A 157 -3.09 15.81 -2.72
N GLU A 158 -4.18 16.13 -3.42
CA GLU A 158 -4.42 17.47 -3.97
C GLU A 158 -4.91 18.50 -2.93
N THR A 159 -5.25 18.06 -1.72
CA THR A 159 -5.70 18.90 -0.59
C THR A 159 -5.45 18.20 0.73
N GLY A 160 -5.62 18.93 1.83
CA GLY A 160 -5.56 18.45 3.20
C GLY A 160 -4.14 18.33 3.75
N ILE A 161 -4.03 17.63 4.87
CA ILE A 161 -2.75 17.40 5.57
C ILE A 161 -1.69 16.81 4.63
N MET A 162 -2.09 15.92 3.72
CA MET A 162 -1.19 15.28 2.75
C MET A 162 -0.75 16.17 1.57
N LEU A 163 -1.29 17.39 1.42
CA LEU A 163 -0.76 18.41 0.49
C LEU A 163 0.12 19.46 1.18
N ARG A 164 -0.07 19.70 2.50
CA ARG A 164 0.44 20.84 3.31
C ARG A 164 -0.60 21.91 3.67
N ASP A 165 -1.88 21.59 3.64
CA ASP A 165 -2.94 22.54 4.05
C ASP A 165 -2.94 22.84 5.56
N TYR A 166 -2.11 22.15 6.35
CA TYR A 166 -1.97 22.37 7.78
C TYR A 166 -1.45 23.76 8.16
N VAL A 167 -1.07 24.59 7.19
CA VAL A 167 -0.80 26.03 7.37
C VAL A 167 -1.97 26.83 7.96
N VAL A 168 -3.18 26.26 7.96
CA VAL A 168 -4.40 26.81 8.59
C VAL A 168 -5.00 25.89 9.66
N LEU A 169 -4.21 24.98 10.22
CA LEU A 169 -4.67 24.00 11.23
C LEU A 169 -5.34 24.65 12.45
N ASN A 170 -4.85 25.81 12.88
CA ASN A 170 -5.41 26.65 13.94
C ASN A 170 -6.91 26.92 13.81
N ARG A 171 -7.45 27.00 12.58
CA ARG A 171 -8.87 27.31 12.32
C ARG A 171 -9.84 26.31 12.93
N THR A 172 -9.38 25.08 13.19
CA THR A 172 -10.15 24.04 13.90
C THR A 172 -10.39 24.39 15.38
N PHE A 173 -9.53 25.23 15.96
CA PHE A 173 -9.47 25.48 17.40
C PHE A 173 -9.90 26.89 17.80
N VAL A 174 -9.98 27.82 16.84
CA VAL A 174 -10.23 29.24 17.12
C VAL A 174 -11.41 29.75 16.29
N PRO A 175 -12.27 30.64 16.85
CA PRO A 175 -13.38 31.22 16.08
C PRO A 175 -12.91 32.29 15.07
N ARG A 176 -11.69 32.82 15.25
CA ARG A 176 -11.11 33.84 14.39
C ARG A 176 -9.60 33.66 14.28
N GLU A 177 -9.10 33.62 13.06
CA GLU A 177 -7.68 33.55 12.77
C GLU A 177 -6.97 34.85 13.18
N ALA A 178 -5.77 34.74 13.75
CA ALA A 178 -4.93 35.86 14.10
C ALA A 178 -4.26 36.48 12.85
N TYR A 179 -3.45 37.53 13.01
CA TYR A 179 -2.70 38.09 11.88
C TYR A 179 -1.72 37.04 11.33
N SER A 180 -1.78 36.78 10.03
CA SER A 180 -0.88 35.87 9.32
C SER A 180 0.28 36.65 8.73
N THR A 181 1.50 36.34 9.17
CA THR A 181 2.70 36.95 8.62
C THR A 181 3.00 36.40 7.22
N ARG A 182 2.67 35.12 6.97
CA ARG A 182 2.78 34.45 5.67
C ARG A 182 1.98 35.16 4.59
N THR A 183 0.69 35.42 4.84
CA THR A 183 -0.22 36.01 3.84
C THR A 183 -0.42 37.52 4.01
N LYS A 184 0.18 38.12 5.05
CA LYS A 184 0.02 39.54 5.42
C LYS A 184 -1.44 39.96 5.61
N SER A 185 -2.28 39.04 6.09
CA SER A 185 -3.71 39.26 6.28
C SER A 185 -4.07 39.37 7.76
N LYS A 186 -5.11 40.15 8.08
CA LYS A 186 -5.61 40.35 9.45
C LYS A 186 -6.32 39.11 10.06
N GLY A 187 -6.35 38.00 9.34
CA GLY A 187 -7.21 36.87 9.65
C GLY A 187 -8.70 37.18 9.49
N GLY A 188 -9.53 36.15 9.63
CA GLY A 188 -10.98 36.22 9.43
C GLY A 188 -11.70 35.27 10.38
N LEU A 189 -13.04 35.25 10.28
CA LEU A 189 -13.83 34.19 10.93
C LEU A 189 -13.38 32.84 10.38
N ALA A 190 -13.17 31.87 11.27
CA ALA A 190 -12.92 30.50 10.87
C ALA A 190 -14.25 29.75 10.83
N LEU A 191 -14.63 29.28 9.65
CA LEU A 191 -15.81 28.44 9.44
C LEU A 191 -15.37 26.98 9.23
N PRO A 192 -16.27 26.00 9.40
CA PRO A 192 -15.93 24.59 9.16
C PRO A 192 -15.36 24.30 7.76
N ALA A 193 -15.74 25.09 6.75
CA ALA A 193 -15.20 24.96 5.39
C ALA A 193 -13.76 25.48 5.25
N ASP A 194 -13.27 26.25 6.23
CA ASP A 194 -11.91 26.80 6.26
C ASP A 194 -10.93 25.92 7.07
N GLU A 195 -11.43 24.88 7.75
CA GLU A 195 -10.63 23.98 8.58
C GLU A 195 -9.68 23.11 7.75
N CYS A 196 -8.52 22.83 8.32
CA CYS A 196 -7.62 21.83 7.74
C CYS A 196 -8.15 20.43 8.04
N GLY A 197 -8.36 19.63 7.00
CA GLY A 197 -8.81 18.24 7.12
C GLY A 197 -7.86 17.23 6.48
N TRP A 198 -8.24 15.97 6.61
CA TRP A 198 -7.69 14.88 5.80
C TRP A 198 -8.44 14.80 4.46
N HIS A 199 -7.74 14.45 3.38
CA HIS A 199 -8.42 14.23 2.10
C HIS A 199 -9.38 13.04 2.22
N ARG A 200 -10.45 13.01 1.41
CA ARG A 200 -11.44 11.93 1.44
C ARG A 200 -10.81 10.55 1.25
N LEU A 201 -9.82 10.46 0.35
CA LEU A 201 -9.07 9.23 0.08
C LEU A 201 -8.20 8.79 1.27
N ASP A 202 -7.76 9.70 2.13
CA ASP A 202 -7.01 9.38 3.35
C ASP A 202 -7.95 8.81 4.43
N ALA A 203 -9.12 9.44 4.62
CA ALA A 203 -10.13 8.94 5.53
C ALA A 203 -10.62 7.53 5.18
N LEU A 204 -10.74 7.22 3.87
CA LEU A 204 -11.06 5.86 3.40
C LEU A 204 -9.96 4.85 3.73
N ARG A 205 -8.67 5.25 3.66
CA ARG A 205 -7.54 4.41 4.08
C ARG A 205 -7.59 4.15 5.58
N PHE A 206 -7.81 5.19 6.40
CA PHE A 206 -7.91 5.05 7.84
C PHE A 206 -9.02 4.07 8.24
N ARG A 207 -10.18 4.13 7.57
CA ARG A 207 -11.29 3.20 7.83
C ARG A 207 -10.89 1.72 7.71
N ALA A 208 -10.02 1.36 6.76
CA ALA A 208 -9.55 -0.01 6.56
C ALA A 208 -8.29 -0.34 7.37
N HIS A 209 -7.61 0.68 7.92
CA HIS A 209 -6.31 0.51 8.54
C HIS A 209 -6.43 -0.10 9.96
N PRO A 210 -5.59 -1.08 10.33
CA PRO A 210 -5.67 -1.77 11.63
C PRO A 210 -5.61 -0.84 12.85
N ALA A 211 -4.87 0.26 12.76
CA ALA A 211 -4.71 1.23 13.86
C ALA A 211 -5.98 2.03 14.22
N PHE A 212 -6.99 2.06 13.35
CA PHE A 212 -8.22 2.82 13.54
C PHE A 212 -9.41 1.93 13.92
N ARG A 213 -9.16 0.64 14.15
CA ARG A 213 -10.20 -0.31 14.53
C ARG A 213 -10.66 -0.11 15.97
N LEU A 214 -11.96 -0.17 16.17
CA LEU A 214 -12.57 -0.20 17.49
C LEU A 214 -12.63 -1.65 18.02
N PRO A 215 -12.59 -1.86 19.34
CA PRO A 215 -12.74 -3.20 19.93
C PRO A 215 -14.05 -3.91 19.55
N SER A 216 -15.08 -3.14 19.18
CA SER A 216 -16.39 -3.65 18.74
C SER A 216 -16.46 -4.02 17.26
N ASP A 217 -15.44 -3.68 16.46
CA ASP A 217 -15.46 -3.95 15.02
C ASP A 217 -15.35 -5.45 14.74
N PRO A 218 -16.10 -5.99 13.76
CA PRO A 218 -16.04 -7.41 13.42
C PRO A 218 -14.64 -7.80 12.95
N PRO A 219 -14.14 -9.02 13.27
CA PRO A 219 -12.86 -9.48 12.76
C PRO A 219 -12.79 -9.37 11.24
N LEU A 220 -11.74 -8.72 10.72
CA LEU A 220 -11.48 -8.68 9.28
C LEU A 220 -11.00 -10.05 8.80
N SER A 221 -11.31 -10.37 7.54
CA SER A 221 -10.63 -11.46 6.85
C SER A 221 -9.13 -11.14 6.81
N PRO A 222 -8.24 -12.10 7.11
CA PRO A 222 -6.80 -11.90 6.97
C PRO A 222 -6.36 -11.80 5.50
N ASP A 223 -7.25 -12.11 4.56
CA ASP A 223 -7.02 -11.98 3.13
C ASP A 223 -7.28 -10.56 2.65
N GLU A 224 -6.21 -9.77 2.53
CA GLU A 224 -6.25 -8.39 2.03
C GLU A 224 -6.28 -8.31 0.50
N SER A 225 -6.14 -9.46 -0.20
CA SER A 225 -5.86 -9.49 -1.63
C SER A 225 -6.94 -8.85 -2.50
N VAL A 226 -6.47 -8.17 -3.53
CA VAL A 226 -7.27 -7.70 -4.67
C VAL A 226 -6.78 -8.43 -5.91
N GLN A 227 -7.72 -8.96 -6.68
CA GLN A 227 -7.45 -9.62 -7.94
C GLN A 227 -8.17 -8.89 -9.07
N VAL A 228 -7.57 -8.88 -10.25
CA VAL A 228 -8.19 -8.30 -11.44
C VAL A 228 -8.07 -9.25 -12.62
N PHE A 229 -9.14 -9.29 -13.41
CA PHE A 229 -9.24 -10.12 -14.60
C PHE A 229 -9.78 -9.28 -15.76
N PRO A 230 -9.13 -9.26 -16.93
CA PRO A 230 -9.65 -8.56 -18.08
C PRO A 230 -10.90 -9.26 -18.60
N THR A 231 -11.88 -8.46 -19.02
CA THR A 231 -13.12 -8.92 -19.62
C THR A 231 -13.18 -8.52 -21.09
N ASP A 232 -13.90 -9.30 -21.88
CA ASP A 232 -14.22 -8.93 -23.26
C ASP A 232 -14.84 -7.53 -23.31
N GLY A 233 -14.43 -6.71 -24.30
CA GLY A 233 -14.91 -5.33 -24.45
C GLY A 233 -14.12 -4.27 -23.69
N GLY A 234 -12.88 -4.56 -23.23
CA GLY A 234 -11.98 -3.56 -22.65
C GLY A 234 -12.27 -3.21 -21.19
N GLY A 235 -12.97 -4.10 -20.46
CA GLY A 235 -13.24 -3.93 -19.05
C GLY A 235 -12.33 -4.79 -18.17
N VAL A 236 -12.41 -4.58 -16.86
CA VAL A 236 -11.81 -5.46 -15.86
C VAL A 236 -12.82 -5.85 -14.80
N THR A 237 -12.75 -7.09 -14.32
CA THR A 237 -13.46 -7.53 -13.12
C THR A 237 -12.48 -7.56 -11.96
N ALA A 238 -12.71 -6.70 -10.97
CA ALA A 238 -11.99 -6.70 -9.71
C ALA A 238 -12.69 -7.61 -8.69
N VAL A 239 -11.91 -8.36 -7.91
CA VAL A 239 -12.40 -9.27 -6.86
C VAL A 239 -11.59 -9.05 -5.59
N ALA A 240 -12.26 -8.94 -4.45
CA ALA A 240 -11.63 -8.95 -3.13
C ALA A 240 -12.53 -9.67 -2.12
N SER A 241 -11.97 -10.57 -1.32
CA SER A 241 -12.76 -11.33 -0.36
C SER A 241 -13.39 -10.40 0.68
N THR A 242 -12.71 -9.36 1.14
CA THR A 242 -13.26 -8.34 2.05
C THR A 242 -14.22 -7.35 1.38
N GLY A 243 -14.36 -7.38 0.06
CA GLY A 243 -15.04 -6.33 -0.69
C GLY A 243 -14.09 -5.24 -1.17
N ILE A 244 -14.47 -4.61 -2.29
CA ILE A 244 -13.82 -3.42 -2.83
C ILE A 244 -14.31 -2.21 -2.04
N SER A 245 -13.37 -1.34 -1.61
CA SER A 245 -13.67 -0.12 -0.85
C SER A 245 -13.73 1.10 -1.75
N PHE A 246 -12.72 1.32 -2.58
CA PHE A 246 -12.70 2.41 -3.55
C PHE A 246 -11.70 2.13 -4.66
N VAL A 247 -11.86 2.85 -5.76
CA VAL A 247 -11.00 2.77 -6.94
C VAL A 247 -10.51 4.17 -7.29
N GLU A 248 -9.20 4.36 -7.24
CA GLU A 248 -8.51 5.57 -7.67
C GLU A 248 -8.23 5.50 -9.17
N ILE A 249 -8.43 6.62 -9.88
CA ILE A 249 -8.27 6.74 -11.32
C ILE A 249 -7.27 7.86 -11.59
N TYR A 250 -6.26 7.56 -12.38
CA TYR A 250 -5.19 8.48 -12.75
C TYR A 250 -5.09 8.59 -14.26
N GLY A 251 -5.05 9.83 -14.77
CA GLY A 251 -4.65 10.15 -16.13
C GLY A 251 -3.14 10.05 -16.34
N GLU A 252 -2.70 10.20 -17.59
CA GLU A 252 -1.32 9.97 -18.04
C GLU A 252 -0.27 10.83 -17.34
N ASN A 253 -0.65 12.02 -16.84
CA ASN A 253 0.27 12.97 -16.21
C ASN A 253 -0.11 13.29 -14.76
N ASP A 254 -1.03 12.53 -14.17
CA ASP A 254 -1.50 12.78 -12.82
C ASP A 254 -0.48 12.24 -11.81
N ASP A 255 0.07 13.13 -10.99
CA ASP A 255 0.96 12.82 -9.87
C ASP A 255 0.18 12.46 -8.60
N VAL A 256 -1.01 13.04 -8.43
CA VAL A 256 -1.98 12.73 -7.37
C VAL A 256 -3.34 12.30 -7.96
N CYS A 257 -4.21 11.74 -7.12
CA CYS A 257 -5.52 11.27 -7.59
C CYS A 257 -6.56 12.37 -7.56
N HIS A 258 -7.18 12.66 -8.70
CA HIS A 258 -8.25 13.67 -8.84
C HIS A 258 -9.64 13.05 -9.04
N ALA A 259 -9.73 11.75 -9.31
CA ALA A 259 -10.98 11.08 -9.65
C ALA A 259 -11.02 9.67 -9.03
N TRP A 260 -12.12 9.34 -8.35
CA TRP A 260 -12.30 8.03 -7.74
C TRP A 260 -13.75 7.55 -7.77
N ILE A 261 -13.94 6.28 -7.38
CA ILE A 261 -15.24 5.65 -7.18
C ILE A 261 -15.24 5.02 -5.78
N GLU A 262 -16.22 5.38 -4.95
CA GLU A 262 -16.39 4.80 -3.61
C GLU A 262 -17.42 3.68 -3.61
N PHE A 263 -17.15 2.63 -2.82
CA PHE A 263 -18.04 1.49 -2.60
C PHE A 263 -18.26 1.32 -1.09
N PRO A 264 -19.14 2.14 -0.48
CA PRO A 264 -19.30 2.15 0.96
C PRO A 264 -20.02 0.89 1.46
N MET A 265 -19.78 0.52 2.72
CA MET A 265 -20.41 -0.67 3.33
C MET A 265 -21.86 -0.43 3.78
N ASP A 266 -22.26 0.84 3.96
CA ASP A 266 -23.60 1.21 4.43
C ASP A 266 -24.63 1.31 3.30
N SER A 267 -24.19 1.30 2.04
CA SER A 267 -25.03 1.53 0.86
C SER A 267 -25.65 0.25 0.27
N GLY A 268 -25.51 -0.89 0.95
CA GLY A 268 -26.05 -2.18 0.51
C GLY A 268 -25.12 -3.36 0.76
N PRO A 269 -25.27 -4.47 0.02
CA PRO A 269 -24.40 -5.63 0.18
C PRO A 269 -22.96 -5.28 -0.20
N VAL A 270 -22.00 -5.84 0.55
CA VAL A 270 -20.56 -5.67 0.31
C VAL A 270 -20.21 -6.13 -1.11
N GLN A 271 -19.63 -5.21 -1.89
CA GLN A 271 -19.27 -5.44 -3.29
C GLN A 271 -17.95 -6.24 -3.37
N ARG A 272 -18.04 -7.58 -3.36
CA ARG A 272 -16.87 -8.49 -3.46
C ARG A 272 -16.36 -8.68 -4.89
N GLN A 273 -17.17 -8.32 -5.87
CA GLN A 273 -16.83 -8.37 -7.28
C GLN A 273 -17.38 -7.11 -7.95
N MET A 274 -16.56 -6.42 -8.72
CA MET A 274 -16.95 -5.19 -9.42
C MET A 274 -16.44 -5.22 -10.86
N ALA A 275 -17.33 -4.96 -11.81
CA ALA A 275 -16.96 -4.73 -13.21
C ALA A 275 -16.63 -3.24 -13.38
N LEU A 276 -15.44 -2.95 -13.92
CA LEU A 276 -14.98 -1.60 -14.23
C LEU A 276 -14.80 -1.51 -15.75
N HIS A 277 -15.59 -0.66 -16.39
CA HIS A 277 -15.52 -0.43 -17.83
C HIS A 277 -14.63 0.77 -18.12
N GLU A 278 -13.75 0.64 -19.12
CA GLU A 278 -12.81 1.70 -19.49
C GLU A 278 -13.50 3.04 -19.80
N GLN A 279 -14.66 3.00 -20.47
CA GLN A 279 -15.43 4.21 -20.79
C GLN A 279 -15.90 4.97 -19.54
N ASP A 280 -16.36 4.24 -18.52
CA ASP A 280 -16.85 4.82 -17.26
C ASP A 280 -15.70 5.40 -16.43
N LEU A 281 -14.53 4.77 -16.48
CA LEU A 281 -13.33 5.27 -15.81
C LEU A 281 -12.83 6.55 -16.50
N ARG A 282 -12.78 6.55 -17.84
CA ARG A 282 -12.35 7.72 -18.62
C ARG A 282 -13.29 8.91 -18.48
N SER A 283 -14.61 8.70 -18.38
CA SER A 283 -15.57 9.80 -18.25
C SER A 283 -15.40 10.63 -16.97
N ARG A 284 -14.80 10.03 -15.93
CA ARG A 284 -14.49 10.66 -14.65
C ARG A 284 -13.23 11.52 -14.67
N LEU A 285 -12.33 11.29 -15.62
CA LEU A 285 -11.13 12.10 -15.78
C LEU A 285 -11.47 13.45 -16.44
N ALA A 286 -10.63 14.46 -16.16
CA ALA A 286 -10.68 15.74 -16.84
C ALA A 286 -10.48 15.58 -18.35
N ASP A 287 -11.07 16.47 -19.15
CA ASP A 287 -11.12 16.36 -20.63
C ASP A 287 -9.74 16.16 -21.27
N ALA A 288 -8.71 16.83 -20.76
CA ALA A 288 -7.33 16.73 -21.23
C ALA A 288 -6.75 15.30 -21.09
N ASN A 289 -7.17 14.56 -20.06
CA ASN A 289 -6.63 13.24 -19.70
C ASN A 289 -7.47 12.07 -20.24
N ARG A 290 -8.66 12.33 -20.80
CA ARG A 290 -9.58 11.25 -21.24
C ARG A 290 -9.04 10.38 -22.37
N LYS A 291 -8.09 10.87 -23.18
CA LYS A 291 -7.52 10.14 -24.33
C LYS A 291 -6.18 9.46 -24.03
N GLY A 292 -5.55 9.80 -22.93
CA GLY A 292 -4.23 9.31 -22.55
C GLY A 292 -4.25 7.91 -21.93
N ARG A 293 -3.09 7.52 -21.42
CA ARG A 293 -2.95 6.35 -20.54
C ARG A 293 -3.81 6.50 -19.29
N VAL A 294 -4.44 5.41 -18.86
CA VAL A 294 -5.24 5.36 -17.63
C VAL A 294 -4.62 4.34 -16.70
N ARG A 295 -4.26 4.80 -15.50
CA ARG A 295 -3.84 3.96 -14.38
C ARG A 295 -4.97 3.87 -13.37
N VAL A 296 -5.18 2.69 -12.81
CA VAL A 296 -6.25 2.43 -11.84
C VAL A 296 -5.67 1.72 -10.61
N SER A 297 -5.95 2.22 -9.41
CA SER A 297 -5.59 1.55 -8.15
C SER A 297 -6.83 1.15 -7.38
N ILE A 298 -7.00 -0.15 -7.15
CA ILE A 298 -8.19 -0.74 -6.53
C ILE A 298 -7.85 -1.10 -5.08
N LYS A 299 -8.67 -0.66 -4.13
CA LYS A 299 -8.46 -0.84 -2.69
C LYS A 299 -9.54 -1.74 -2.09
N SER A 300 -9.16 -2.67 -1.23
CA SER A 300 -10.10 -3.54 -0.50
C SER A 300 -10.43 -3.00 0.88
N HIS A 301 -11.58 -3.41 1.44
CA HIS A 301 -11.90 -3.14 2.86
C HIS A 301 -10.96 -3.87 3.83
N GLY A 302 -10.14 -4.81 3.34
CA GLY A 302 -9.10 -5.50 4.10
C GLY A 302 -7.77 -4.74 4.18
N GLY A 303 -7.67 -3.57 3.53
CA GLY A 303 -6.46 -2.74 3.52
C GLY A 303 -5.49 -3.05 2.37
N GLY A 304 -5.73 -4.10 1.59
CA GLY A 304 -4.89 -4.45 0.45
C GLY A 304 -5.24 -3.68 -0.81
N SER A 305 -4.33 -3.71 -1.78
CA SER A 305 -4.52 -2.99 -3.04
C SER A 305 -3.84 -3.67 -4.22
N LEU A 306 -4.32 -3.34 -5.42
CA LEU A 306 -3.69 -3.71 -6.68
C LEU A 306 -3.79 -2.54 -7.66
N THR A 307 -2.69 -2.24 -8.34
CA THR A 307 -2.63 -1.17 -9.35
C THR A 307 -2.45 -1.77 -10.74
N ILE A 308 -3.27 -1.32 -11.69
CA ILE A 308 -3.10 -1.54 -13.12
C ILE A 308 -2.50 -0.26 -13.70
N ASP A 309 -1.22 -0.30 -14.07
CA ASP A 309 -0.51 0.90 -14.54
C ASP A 309 -0.95 1.34 -15.94
N ASP A 310 -1.37 0.42 -16.79
CA ASP A 310 -1.93 0.72 -18.10
C ASP A 310 -3.15 -0.17 -18.34
N LEU A 311 -4.33 0.42 -18.15
CA LEU A 311 -5.59 -0.29 -18.30
C LEU A 311 -5.76 -0.86 -19.71
N LYS A 312 -5.37 -0.10 -20.74
CA LYS A 312 -5.55 -0.50 -22.14
C LYS A 312 -4.61 -1.65 -22.49
N ALA A 313 -3.37 -1.62 -22.02
CA ALA A 313 -2.44 -2.73 -22.18
C ALA A 313 -2.95 -3.98 -21.44
N PHE A 314 -3.43 -3.81 -20.20
CA PHE A 314 -3.93 -4.91 -19.39
C PHE A 314 -5.20 -5.56 -19.95
N THR A 315 -6.08 -4.80 -20.61
CA THR A 315 -7.25 -5.34 -21.33
C THR A 315 -6.96 -5.66 -22.80
N GLY A 316 -5.70 -5.61 -23.22
CA GLY A 316 -5.26 -5.88 -24.58
C GLY A 316 -5.31 -7.37 -24.93
N ARG A 317 -5.09 -7.68 -26.21
CA ARG A 317 -5.13 -9.07 -26.73
C ARG A 317 -4.13 -10.00 -26.05
N GLU A 318 -2.99 -9.46 -25.60
CA GLU A 318 -1.96 -10.26 -24.93
C GLU A 318 -2.47 -10.88 -23.64
N SER A 319 -3.46 -10.27 -22.97
CA SER A 319 -4.06 -10.78 -21.74
C SER A 319 -5.07 -11.91 -21.93
N PHE A 320 -5.27 -12.36 -23.18
CA PHE A 320 -6.18 -13.44 -23.52
C PHE A 320 -5.46 -14.60 -24.21
N VAL A 321 -5.91 -15.82 -23.91
CA VAL A 321 -5.33 -17.07 -24.41
C VAL A 321 -6.40 -17.85 -25.16
N LYS A 322 -6.06 -18.38 -26.34
CA LYS A 322 -6.99 -19.24 -27.09
C LYS A 322 -7.00 -20.65 -26.49
N ILE A 323 -8.17 -21.13 -26.10
CA ILE A 323 -8.37 -22.43 -25.45
C ILE A 323 -9.17 -23.41 -26.34
N GLY A 324 -8.98 -23.32 -27.66
CA GLY A 324 -9.67 -24.17 -28.64
C GLY A 324 -11.15 -23.84 -28.86
N SER A 325 -11.73 -24.35 -29.95
CA SER A 325 -13.16 -24.19 -30.31
C SER A 325 -13.68 -22.73 -30.28
N GLY A 326 -12.83 -21.77 -30.63
CA GLY A 326 -13.16 -20.34 -30.64
C GLY A 326 -13.28 -19.68 -29.26
N LYS A 327 -13.02 -20.41 -28.17
CA LYS A 327 -13.08 -19.88 -26.80
C LYS A 327 -11.76 -19.21 -26.40
N VAL A 328 -11.87 -18.23 -25.52
CA VAL A 328 -10.74 -17.50 -24.94
C VAL A 328 -10.75 -17.61 -23.42
N ALA A 329 -9.57 -17.64 -22.82
CA ALA A 329 -9.35 -17.52 -21.39
C ALA A 329 -8.71 -16.16 -21.10
N SER A 330 -9.13 -15.52 -20.00
CA SER A 330 -8.54 -14.29 -19.50
C SER A 330 -7.42 -14.60 -18.52
N ARG A 331 -6.28 -13.92 -18.65
CA ARG A 331 -5.17 -13.99 -17.69
C ARG A 331 -5.39 -13.01 -16.54
N SER A 332 -5.25 -13.46 -15.30
CA SER A 332 -5.23 -12.56 -14.15
C SER A 332 -4.03 -11.60 -14.19
N TYR A 333 -4.03 -10.60 -13.31
CA TYR A 333 -2.78 -9.89 -13.01
C TYR A 333 -1.67 -10.89 -12.63
N THR A 334 -0.45 -10.62 -13.09
CA THR A 334 0.71 -11.48 -12.83
C THR A 334 1.38 -11.05 -11.53
N LEU A 335 1.56 -12.00 -10.62
CA LEU A 335 2.32 -11.82 -9.40
C LEU A 335 3.80 -12.12 -9.67
N GLY A 336 4.70 -11.40 -9.00
CA GLY A 336 6.15 -11.47 -9.25
C GLY A 336 6.61 -10.55 -10.38
N ASP A 337 7.88 -10.16 -10.37
CA ASP A 337 8.41 -9.16 -11.30
C ASP A 337 8.72 -9.75 -12.70
N SER A 338 8.79 -11.08 -12.82
CA SER A 338 9.17 -11.76 -14.07
C SER A 338 10.51 -11.28 -14.67
N GLY A 339 11.43 -10.83 -13.81
CA GLY A 339 12.65 -10.13 -14.20
C GLY A 339 13.94 -10.87 -13.90
N MET A 340 13.91 -12.16 -13.53
CA MET A 340 15.13 -12.90 -13.21
C MET A 340 15.98 -13.21 -14.46
N ASP A 341 17.29 -13.36 -14.25
CA ASP A 341 18.21 -13.75 -15.32
C ASP A 341 17.81 -15.08 -15.97
N GLY A 342 17.66 -15.06 -17.29
CA GLY A 342 17.24 -16.22 -18.06
C GLY A 342 15.76 -16.60 -17.90
N SER A 343 14.94 -15.70 -17.33
CA SER A 343 13.50 -15.91 -17.20
C SER A 343 12.82 -16.06 -18.56
N LYS A 344 11.95 -17.07 -18.67
CA LYS A 344 11.16 -17.36 -19.87
C LYS A 344 9.68 -17.35 -19.53
N ARG A 345 8.89 -16.69 -20.38
CA ARG A 345 7.43 -16.74 -20.27
C ARG A 345 6.92 -18.13 -20.61
N GLU A 346 6.02 -18.61 -19.77
CA GLU A 346 5.36 -19.90 -19.94
C GLU A 346 3.84 -19.74 -19.78
N GLU A 347 3.11 -20.54 -20.55
CA GLU A 347 1.66 -20.56 -20.56
C GLU A 347 1.17 -21.98 -20.73
N LEU A 348 0.22 -22.36 -19.89
CA LEU A 348 -0.25 -23.73 -19.80
C LEU A 348 -1.76 -23.75 -19.64
N VAL A 349 -2.46 -24.08 -20.72
CA VAL A 349 -3.89 -24.40 -20.70
C VAL A 349 -4.02 -25.88 -20.30
N PHE A 350 -4.82 -26.15 -19.28
CA PHE A 350 -5.00 -27.52 -18.78
C PHE A 350 -5.67 -28.40 -19.83
N THR A 351 -5.19 -29.64 -19.96
CA THR A 351 -5.76 -30.62 -20.88
C THR A 351 -7.22 -30.91 -20.52
N SER A 352 -7.56 -30.98 -19.23
CA SER A 352 -8.94 -31.09 -18.74
C SER A 352 -9.83 -29.88 -19.08
N ALA A 353 -9.24 -28.73 -19.42
CA ALA A 353 -9.99 -27.58 -19.91
C ALA A 353 -10.29 -27.65 -21.42
N MET A 354 -9.49 -28.40 -22.18
CA MET A 354 -9.58 -28.58 -23.63
C MET A 354 -10.36 -29.84 -24.02
N LYS A 355 -10.25 -30.90 -23.21
CA LYS A 355 -10.80 -32.23 -23.46
C LYS A 355 -11.75 -32.61 -22.33
N GLN A 356 -13.02 -32.85 -22.66
CA GLN A 356 -14.07 -33.12 -21.67
C GLN A 356 -13.94 -34.49 -21.00
N ASP A 357 -13.22 -35.41 -21.62
CA ASP A 357 -12.94 -36.77 -21.12
C ASP A 357 -11.72 -36.83 -20.18
N ARG A 358 -11.12 -35.68 -19.84
CA ARG A 358 -9.91 -35.61 -19.00
C ARG A 358 -10.17 -34.88 -17.70
N VAL A 359 -9.65 -35.43 -16.61
CA VAL A 359 -9.76 -34.85 -15.28
C VAL A 359 -8.39 -34.74 -14.65
N MET A 360 -8.11 -33.60 -14.00
CA MET A 360 -6.88 -33.43 -13.24
C MET A 360 -6.97 -34.27 -11.96
N SER A 361 -6.02 -35.16 -11.75
CA SER A 361 -6.00 -36.11 -10.63
C SER A 361 -5.16 -35.60 -9.46
N ARG A 362 -4.04 -34.95 -9.74
CA ARG A 362 -3.13 -34.38 -8.73
C ARG A 362 -2.28 -33.25 -9.29
N ILE A 363 -1.76 -32.41 -8.39
CA ILE A 363 -0.74 -31.40 -8.69
C ILE A 363 0.52 -31.75 -7.89
N ILE A 364 1.67 -31.78 -8.54
CA ILE A 364 2.98 -31.89 -7.90
C ILE A 364 3.60 -30.50 -7.88
N VAL A 365 3.93 -30.00 -6.69
CA VAL A 365 4.59 -28.70 -6.53
C VAL A 365 6.07 -28.93 -6.27
N TYR A 366 6.92 -28.40 -7.14
CA TYR A 366 8.37 -28.40 -7.01
C TYR A 366 8.79 -27.11 -6.34
N HIS A 367 9.51 -27.23 -5.22
CA HIS A 367 9.89 -26.07 -4.41
C HIS A 367 11.12 -26.35 -3.55
N GLY A 368 11.84 -25.29 -3.21
CA GLY A 368 12.92 -25.25 -2.22
C GLY A 368 12.76 -24.02 -1.35
N ALA A 369 13.68 -23.06 -1.48
CA ALA A 369 13.53 -21.74 -0.86
C ALA A 369 12.49 -20.85 -1.56
N ALA A 370 12.11 -21.20 -2.79
CA ALA A 370 11.07 -20.57 -3.60
C ALA A 370 10.31 -21.66 -4.37
N VAL A 371 9.28 -21.30 -5.13
CA VAL A 371 8.54 -22.25 -5.98
C VAL A 371 9.28 -22.44 -7.31
N ASP A 372 9.72 -23.65 -7.60
CA ASP A 372 10.45 -23.99 -8.82
C ASP A 372 9.53 -24.33 -10.00
N GLY A 373 8.36 -24.93 -9.73
CA GLY A 373 7.41 -25.30 -10.77
C GLY A 373 6.20 -26.09 -10.27
N LEU A 374 5.24 -26.29 -11.16
CA LEU A 374 4.02 -27.06 -10.92
C LEU A 374 3.83 -28.08 -12.05
N GLU A 375 3.58 -29.32 -11.70
CA GLU A 375 3.22 -30.37 -12.66
C GLU A 375 1.78 -30.84 -12.40
N PHE A 376 0.95 -30.67 -13.42
CA PHE A 376 -0.45 -31.03 -13.43
C PHE A 376 -0.59 -32.43 -14.03
N VAL A 377 -1.10 -33.37 -13.25
CA VAL A 377 -1.23 -34.78 -13.64
C VAL A 377 -2.69 -35.12 -13.86
N TYR A 378 -2.99 -35.88 -14.91
CA TYR A 378 -4.35 -36.26 -15.30
C TYR A 378 -4.67 -37.70 -14.91
N ASP A 379 -5.89 -38.12 -15.20
CA ASP A 379 -6.43 -39.46 -14.91
C ASP A 379 -5.77 -40.60 -15.71
N ASP A 380 -5.08 -40.28 -16.80
CA ASP A 380 -4.27 -41.23 -17.59
C ASP A 380 -2.76 -41.13 -17.36
N ASP A 381 -2.36 -40.50 -16.25
CA ASP A 381 -0.97 -40.21 -15.89
C ASP A 381 -0.20 -39.34 -16.90
N THR A 382 -0.87 -38.74 -17.90
CA THR A 382 -0.25 -37.67 -18.68
C THR A 382 -0.06 -36.43 -17.81
N THR A 383 0.95 -35.63 -18.14
CA THR A 383 1.38 -34.49 -17.32
C THR A 383 1.62 -33.24 -18.14
N GLN A 384 1.40 -32.08 -17.54
CA GLN A 384 1.83 -30.78 -18.07
C GLN A 384 2.65 -30.04 -17.00
N LEU A 385 3.84 -29.56 -17.36
CA LEU A 385 4.75 -28.86 -16.46
C LEU A 385 4.73 -27.34 -16.74
N PHE A 386 4.61 -26.55 -15.68
CA PHE A 386 4.86 -25.11 -15.66
C PHE A 386 6.09 -24.86 -14.77
N GLY A 387 7.10 -24.17 -15.28
CA GLY A 387 8.39 -23.98 -14.61
C GLY A 387 9.26 -25.23 -14.67
N LYS A 388 9.92 -25.57 -13.55
CA LYS A 388 10.96 -26.61 -13.50
C LYS A 388 10.74 -27.61 -12.39
N LYS A 389 11.28 -28.82 -12.57
CA LYS A 389 11.37 -29.87 -11.54
C LYS A 389 12.55 -29.61 -10.59
N GLY A 390 12.60 -28.41 -10.01
CA GLY A 390 13.65 -27.95 -9.11
C GLY A 390 13.37 -28.25 -7.63
N GLY A 391 14.27 -27.78 -6.76
CA GLY A 391 14.11 -27.88 -5.31
C GLY A 391 14.07 -29.32 -4.77
N LYS A 392 13.04 -29.61 -3.95
CA LYS A 392 12.82 -30.93 -3.33
C LYS A 392 12.60 -32.01 -4.38
N ARG A 393 13.41 -33.08 -4.33
CA ARG A 393 13.31 -34.22 -5.25
C ARG A 393 11.91 -34.85 -5.21
N GLY A 394 11.26 -34.90 -6.37
CA GLY A 394 9.91 -35.46 -6.54
C GLY A 394 8.77 -34.50 -6.20
N GLY A 395 9.06 -33.32 -5.65
CA GLY A 395 8.06 -32.34 -5.24
C GLY A 395 7.16 -32.82 -4.09
N ASP A 396 6.11 -32.05 -3.81
CA ASP A 396 5.03 -32.40 -2.89
C ASP A 396 3.72 -32.54 -3.64
N VAL A 397 2.97 -33.61 -3.34
CA VAL A 397 1.76 -34.00 -4.09
C VAL A 397 0.50 -33.50 -3.39
N VAL A 398 -0.40 -32.90 -4.16
CA VAL A 398 -1.78 -32.58 -3.77
C VAL A 398 -2.72 -33.42 -4.63
N GLU A 399 -3.31 -34.46 -4.05
CA GLU A 399 -4.27 -35.33 -4.72
C GLU A 399 -5.69 -34.75 -4.65
N PHE A 400 -6.51 -34.98 -5.69
CA PHE A 400 -7.92 -34.63 -5.72
C PHE A 400 -8.81 -35.87 -5.58
N ASP A 401 -9.88 -35.75 -4.79
CA ASP A 401 -10.93 -36.75 -4.67
C ASP A 401 -11.86 -36.71 -5.89
N LEU A 402 -11.45 -37.44 -6.94
CA LEU A 402 -12.21 -37.55 -8.19
C LEU A 402 -13.62 -38.12 -7.99
N ARG A 403 -13.83 -38.97 -6.96
CA ARG A 403 -15.15 -39.57 -6.68
C ARG A 403 -16.13 -38.53 -6.17
N ARG A 404 -15.63 -37.49 -5.51
CA ARG A 404 -16.42 -36.35 -5.02
C ARG A 404 -16.44 -35.17 -5.99
N GLY A 405 -15.85 -35.31 -7.18
CA GLY A 405 -15.74 -34.24 -8.16
C GLY A 405 -14.88 -33.08 -7.66
N GLU A 406 -13.87 -33.35 -6.84
CA GLU A 406 -12.95 -32.32 -6.37
C GLU A 406 -12.13 -31.76 -7.53
N TYR A 407 -11.99 -30.44 -7.57
CA TYR A 407 -11.22 -29.74 -8.61
C TYR A 407 -10.47 -28.55 -8.02
N LEU A 408 -9.48 -28.06 -8.77
CA LEU A 408 -8.72 -26.85 -8.43
C LEU A 408 -9.61 -25.61 -8.42
N SER A 409 -9.77 -24.98 -7.25
CA SER A 409 -10.59 -23.77 -7.09
C SER A 409 -9.79 -22.48 -7.01
N GLY A 410 -8.49 -22.56 -6.69
CA GLY A 410 -7.64 -21.39 -6.51
C GLY A 410 -6.25 -21.70 -5.99
N PHE A 411 -5.50 -20.63 -5.75
CA PHE A 411 -4.19 -20.68 -5.10
C PHE A 411 -4.10 -19.62 -4.01
N VAL A 412 -3.29 -19.86 -2.98
CA VAL A 412 -2.68 -18.77 -2.22
C VAL A 412 -1.23 -18.69 -2.65
N VAL A 413 -0.79 -17.53 -3.12
CA VAL A 413 0.55 -17.32 -3.66
C VAL A 413 1.24 -16.26 -2.82
N ARG A 414 2.44 -16.55 -2.34
CA ARG A 414 3.31 -15.56 -1.71
C ARG A 414 4.31 -15.06 -2.75
N ALA A 415 4.32 -13.75 -3.00
CA ALA A 415 5.16 -13.17 -4.04
C ALA A 415 5.77 -11.84 -3.60
N GLY A 416 7.03 -11.65 -3.97
CA GLY A 416 7.75 -10.38 -4.01
C GLY A 416 8.26 -10.17 -5.44
N SER A 417 9.58 -10.10 -5.61
CA SER A 417 10.19 -10.11 -6.96
C SER A 417 10.06 -11.44 -7.70
N TRP A 418 9.74 -12.52 -6.99
CA TRP A 418 9.45 -13.85 -7.54
C TRP A 418 8.36 -14.55 -6.70
N VAL A 419 8.04 -15.80 -7.02
CA VAL A 419 7.08 -16.61 -6.26
C VAL A 419 7.78 -17.34 -5.12
N ASP A 420 7.66 -16.78 -3.91
CA ASP A 420 8.25 -17.33 -2.70
C ASP A 420 7.54 -18.61 -2.25
N GLY A 421 6.22 -18.66 -2.34
CA GLY A 421 5.45 -19.80 -1.87
C GLY A 421 4.08 -19.96 -2.50
N LEU A 422 3.52 -21.17 -2.44
CA LEU A 422 2.23 -21.51 -3.04
C LEU A 422 1.45 -22.55 -2.24
N GLN A 423 0.14 -22.33 -2.09
CA GLN A 423 -0.84 -23.32 -1.62
C GLN A 423 -1.86 -23.59 -2.71
N VAL A 424 -2.25 -24.85 -2.84
CA VAL A 424 -3.34 -25.29 -3.71
C VAL A 424 -4.66 -25.24 -2.94
N MET A 425 -5.68 -24.63 -3.54
CA MET A 425 -7.05 -24.61 -3.01
C MET A 425 -7.97 -25.47 -3.88
N THR A 426 -8.86 -26.21 -3.24
CA THR A 426 -9.78 -27.15 -3.93
C THR A 426 -11.24 -26.74 -3.73
N SER A 427 -12.14 -27.28 -4.57
CA SER A 427 -13.58 -27.03 -4.50
C SER A 427 -14.24 -27.59 -3.25
N LEU A 428 -13.60 -28.55 -2.56
CA LEU A 428 -14.05 -29.11 -1.29
C LEU A 428 -13.58 -28.28 -0.07
N GLY A 429 -12.99 -27.11 -0.29
CA GLY A 429 -12.54 -26.21 0.77
C GLY A 429 -11.21 -26.61 1.42
N ARG A 430 -10.51 -27.63 0.88
CA ARG A 430 -9.16 -27.99 1.36
C ARG A 430 -8.14 -26.99 0.85
N LYS A 431 -7.17 -26.66 1.70
CA LYS A 431 -5.94 -25.96 1.36
C LYS A 431 -4.75 -26.88 1.67
N SER A 432 -3.79 -26.96 0.76
CA SER A 432 -2.53 -27.66 1.03
C SER A 432 -1.68 -26.91 2.08
N ALA A 433 -0.60 -27.53 2.55
CA ALA A 433 0.49 -26.79 3.19
C ALA A 433 1.06 -25.73 2.22
N MET A 434 1.71 -24.70 2.78
CA MET A 434 2.46 -23.71 2.00
C MET A 434 3.77 -24.35 1.52
N PHE A 435 3.92 -24.49 0.21
CA PHE A 435 5.13 -24.99 -0.45
C PHE A 435 6.04 -23.82 -0.79
N GLY A 436 7.35 -23.95 -0.62
CA GLY A 436 8.32 -22.84 -0.69
C GLY A 436 8.47 -22.09 0.64
N ASN A 437 8.84 -20.81 0.58
CA ASN A 437 9.04 -19.96 1.75
C ASN A 437 7.71 -19.37 2.25
N SER A 438 7.23 -19.88 3.40
CA SER A 438 5.97 -19.45 4.02
C SER A 438 5.97 -18.01 4.57
N HIS A 439 7.14 -17.39 4.66
CA HIS A 439 7.32 -16.03 5.17
C HIS A 439 7.88 -15.05 4.12
N GLY A 440 8.16 -15.52 2.90
CA GLY A 440 8.63 -14.67 1.80
C GLY A 440 7.48 -13.89 1.16
N GLY A 441 7.77 -12.73 0.58
CA GLY A 441 6.80 -11.93 -0.17
C GLY A 441 5.51 -11.56 0.58
N SER A 442 4.54 -11.03 -0.16
CA SER A 442 3.17 -10.77 0.30
C SER A 442 2.23 -11.87 -0.14
N ALA A 443 1.21 -12.18 0.66
CA ALA A 443 0.25 -13.24 0.34
C ALA A 443 -0.90 -12.70 -0.54
N HIS A 444 -1.19 -13.41 -1.62
CA HIS A 444 -2.25 -13.13 -2.57
C HIS A 444 -3.12 -14.36 -2.72
N THR A 445 -4.42 -14.22 -2.49
CA THR A 445 -5.38 -15.27 -2.84
C THR A 445 -5.75 -15.09 -4.30
N LEU A 446 -5.72 -16.16 -5.10
CA LEU A 446 -6.10 -16.21 -6.51
C LEU A 446 -7.29 -17.15 -6.67
N ILE A 447 -8.49 -16.58 -6.82
CA ILE A 447 -9.77 -17.29 -6.97
C ILE A 447 -10.54 -16.62 -8.11
N PRO A 448 -11.01 -17.38 -9.11
CA PRO A 448 -11.75 -16.80 -10.23
C PRO A 448 -13.02 -16.07 -9.76
N PRO A 449 -13.47 -15.04 -10.50
CA PRO A 449 -14.77 -14.41 -10.25
C PRO A 449 -15.91 -15.44 -10.36
N ARG A 450 -17.08 -15.11 -9.79
CA ARG A 450 -18.25 -15.99 -9.87
C ARG A 450 -18.62 -16.26 -11.34
N GLY A 451 -18.88 -17.53 -11.66
CA GLY A 451 -19.19 -17.97 -13.02
C GLY A 451 -17.96 -18.21 -13.89
N TYR A 452 -16.76 -18.16 -13.32
CA TYR A 452 -15.52 -18.54 -14.00
C TYR A 452 -14.84 -19.71 -13.29
N ALA A 453 -14.08 -20.49 -14.04
CA ALA A 453 -13.22 -21.56 -13.54
C ALA A 453 -11.78 -21.35 -14.01
N ILE A 454 -10.82 -21.80 -13.19
CA ILE A 454 -9.42 -21.85 -13.61
C ILE A 454 -9.28 -22.94 -14.68
N CYS A 455 -8.67 -22.56 -15.80
CA CYS A 455 -8.46 -23.43 -16.95
C CYS A 455 -6.99 -23.55 -17.35
N GLY A 456 -6.11 -22.87 -16.64
CA GLY A 456 -4.67 -22.90 -16.88
C GLY A 456 -3.92 -21.97 -15.94
N VAL A 457 -2.61 -21.95 -16.11
CA VAL A 457 -1.69 -21.01 -15.46
C VAL A 457 -0.79 -20.37 -16.49
N SER A 458 -0.22 -19.23 -16.15
CA SER A 458 0.75 -18.53 -16.99
C SER A 458 1.69 -17.71 -16.12
N GLY A 459 2.84 -17.33 -16.66
CA GLY A 459 3.80 -16.53 -15.92
C GLY A 459 5.18 -16.66 -16.52
N SER A 460 6.20 -16.77 -15.68
CA SER A 460 7.58 -16.85 -16.10
C SER A 460 8.43 -17.66 -15.14
N CYS A 461 9.51 -18.25 -15.66
CA CYS A 461 10.45 -19.05 -14.89
C CYS A 461 11.90 -18.74 -15.32
N GLY A 462 12.68 -18.22 -14.39
CA GLY A 462 14.14 -18.15 -14.41
C GLY A 462 14.76 -19.33 -13.67
N PRO A 463 15.68 -19.13 -12.70
CA PRO A 463 16.14 -20.19 -11.81
C PRO A 463 15.00 -20.94 -11.09
N TRP A 464 13.96 -20.21 -10.70
CA TRP A 464 12.66 -20.68 -10.18
C TRP A 464 11.54 -19.80 -10.78
N VAL A 465 10.29 -19.98 -10.36
CA VAL A 465 9.15 -19.20 -10.86
C VAL A 465 9.22 -17.76 -10.36
N ASP A 466 9.31 -16.80 -11.28
CA ASP A 466 9.33 -15.35 -11.00
C ASP A 466 8.09 -14.61 -11.49
N GLY A 467 7.18 -15.29 -12.16
CA GLY A 467 5.88 -14.76 -12.55
C GLY A 467 4.79 -15.82 -12.43
N PHE A 468 3.64 -15.47 -11.86
CA PHE A 468 2.50 -16.40 -11.77
C PHE A 468 1.15 -15.69 -11.88
N ALA A 469 0.30 -16.22 -12.75
CA ALA A 469 -1.06 -15.80 -13.00
C ALA A 469 -1.93 -17.03 -13.30
N VAL A 470 -3.23 -16.91 -13.05
CA VAL A 470 -4.21 -17.93 -13.45
C VAL A 470 -4.88 -17.54 -14.76
N LEU A 471 -5.20 -18.54 -15.57
CA LEU A 471 -6.05 -18.40 -16.74
C LEU A 471 -7.47 -18.83 -16.38
N ILE A 472 -8.45 -17.98 -16.64
CA ILE A 472 -9.85 -18.24 -16.29
C ILE A 472 -10.74 -18.27 -17.53
N LYS A 473 -11.75 -19.14 -17.52
CA LYS A 473 -12.78 -19.23 -18.55
C LYS A 473 -14.17 -19.26 -17.92
N ARG A 474 -15.19 -18.82 -18.66
CA ARG A 474 -16.59 -19.03 -18.28
C ARG A 474 -17.02 -20.47 -18.53
#